data_AF-A0A0H2TEM0-F1
#
_entry.id   AF-A0A0H2TEM0-F1
#
_cell.length_a   1.000
_cell.length_b   1.000
_cell.length_c   1.000
_cell.angle_alpha   90.00
_cell.angle_beta   90.00
_cell.angle_gamma   90.00
#
_symmetry.space_group_name_H-M   'P 1'
#
loop_
_entity.id
_entity.type
_entity.pdbx_description
1 polymer ?
#
loop_
_entity_poly.entity_id
_entity_poly.type
_entity_poly.pdbx_seq_one_letter_code
_entity_poly.pdbx_strand_id
1 'polypeptide(L)'
;MPDGGVDTTTTSPNKEEGPNTAAAAKARFATPLPQSPRSDILEWRFPKPHSQYVLTGRSRAAWHTSFVIPQLNLLLDAGLCVNKVRPKHIFLTHGHSDHTLLLPAFVDREDRPDVYCPVEIADKVDAFVNAKT
;
A
#
# COMPACT_ATOMS: atom_id res chain seq x y z
N MET A 1 29.26 62.97 -53.85
CA MET A 1 29.82 62.38 -55.08
C MET A 1 30.87 61.38 -54.64
N PRO A 2 31.21 60.26 -55.30
CA PRO A 2 30.54 59.34 -56.23
C PRO A 2 30.73 57.85 -55.73
N ASP A 3 30.86 56.89 -56.65
CA ASP A 3 31.16 55.44 -56.51
C ASP A 3 32.40 55.06 -55.66
N GLY A 4 32.46 53.78 -55.24
CA GLY A 4 33.71 53.10 -54.86
C GLY A 4 33.55 51.97 -53.85
N GLY A 5 33.66 50.72 -54.28
CA GLY A 5 33.56 49.53 -53.43
C GLY A 5 34.83 49.19 -52.64
N VAL A 6 34.70 48.28 -51.68
CA VAL A 6 35.78 47.42 -51.13
C VAL A 6 35.15 46.11 -50.63
N ASP A 7 35.76 45.01 -51.05
CA ASP A 7 35.58 43.64 -50.58
C ASP A 7 36.39 43.43 -49.29
N THR A 8 35.77 42.93 -48.22
CA THR A 8 36.51 42.37 -47.07
C THR A 8 35.74 41.25 -46.37
N THR A 9 36.25 40.05 -46.58
CA THR A 9 36.16 38.88 -45.71
C THR A 9 36.26 39.28 -44.24
N THR A 10 35.23 39.00 -43.44
CA THR A 10 35.34 39.03 -41.97
C THR A 10 34.69 37.79 -41.38
N THR A 11 35.57 36.84 -41.05
CA THR A 11 35.31 35.70 -40.16
C THR A 11 34.73 36.21 -38.84
N SER A 12 33.49 35.81 -38.51
CA SER A 12 32.90 36.07 -37.19
C SER A 12 33.44 35.08 -36.16
N PRO A 13 33.79 35.52 -34.94
CA PRO A 13 34.34 34.64 -33.92
C PRO A 13 33.26 33.77 -33.27
N ASN A 14 33.66 32.55 -32.90
CA ASN A 14 32.90 31.59 -32.12
C ASN A 14 32.24 32.27 -30.90
N LYS A 15 30.91 32.14 -30.78
CA LYS A 15 30.22 32.27 -29.49
C LYS A 15 30.56 31.03 -28.67
N GLU A 16 31.43 31.18 -27.67
CA GLU A 16 31.52 30.21 -26.59
C GLU A 16 30.21 30.24 -25.80
N GLU A 17 29.41 29.19 -25.92
CA GLU A 17 28.30 28.92 -25.02
C GLU A 17 28.89 28.47 -23.68
N GLY A 18 28.87 29.38 -22.68
CA GLY A 18 29.11 29.00 -21.29
C GLY A 18 28.08 27.96 -20.84
N PRO A 19 28.42 27.06 -19.90
CA PRO A 19 27.50 26.02 -19.48
C PRO A 19 26.25 26.66 -18.88
N ASN A 20 25.10 26.40 -19.52
CA ASN A 20 23.78 26.70 -18.98
C ASN A 20 23.57 25.85 -17.73
N THR A 21 23.99 26.35 -16.57
CA THR A 21 23.71 25.75 -15.26
C THR A 21 22.24 26.00 -14.92
N ALA A 22 21.36 25.27 -15.59
CA ALA A 22 20.05 24.96 -15.05
C ALA A 22 20.29 24.16 -13.77
N ALA A 23 20.27 24.85 -12.63
CA ALA A 23 20.42 24.24 -11.31
C ALA A 23 19.42 23.08 -11.20
N ALA A 24 19.93 21.86 -11.09
CA ALA A 24 19.12 20.68 -10.87
C ALA A 24 18.26 20.91 -9.63
N ALA A 25 16.94 21.02 -9.81
CA ALA A 25 16.01 21.19 -8.72
C ALA A 25 16.17 19.99 -7.77
N LYS A 26 16.69 20.24 -6.57
CA LYS A 26 16.88 19.22 -5.53
C LYS A 26 15.55 18.49 -5.35
N ALA A 27 15.54 17.17 -5.55
CA ALA A 27 14.34 16.37 -5.35
C ALA A 27 13.83 16.60 -3.92
N ARG A 28 12.61 17.13 -3.81
CA ARG A 28 11.96 17.41 -2.53
C ARG A 28 11.09 16.21 -2.23
N PHE A 29 11.55 15.32 -1.36
CA PHE A 29 10.68 14.29 -0.80
C PHE A 29 9.64 14.96 0.08
N ALA A 30 8.39 14.49 0.01
CA ALA A 30 7.34 14.95 0.91
C ALA A 30 7.80 14.70 2.36
N THR A 31 7.72 15.73 3.21
CA THR A 31 7.96 15.57 4.65
C THR A 31 6.99 14.52 5.17
N PRO A 32 7.46 13.39 5.72
CA PRO A 32 6.57 12.37 6.25
C PRO A 32 5.71 12.99 7.35
N LEU A 33 4.39 12.76 7.28
CA LEU A 33 3.52 13.11 8.39
C LEU A 33 3.98 12.35 9.64
N PRO A 34 3.93 12.99 10.84
CA PRO A 34 4.19 12.28 12.09
C PRO A 34 3.28 11.06 12.16
N GLN A 35 3.88 9.87 12.13
CA GLN A 35 3.10 8.64 12.27
C GLN A 35 2.54 8.57 13.69
N SER A 36 1.27 8.19 13.83
CA SER A 36 0.70 8.03 15.17
C SER A 36 1.48 6.93 15.89
N PRO A 37 1.93 7.15 17.14
CA PRO A 37 2.54 6.09 17.93
C PRO A 37 1.50 5.03 18.33
N ARG A 38 0.21 5.38 18.24
CA ARG A 38 -0.92 4.52 18.53
C ARG A 38 -1.54 4.04 17.23
N SER A 39 -1.26 2.78 16.91
CA SER A 39 -2.17 1.98 16.10
C SER A 39 -2.89 1.11 17.13
N ASP A 40 -3.95 1.58 17.77
CA ASP A 40 -4.69 0.73 18.71
C ASP A 40 -5.68 -0.15 17.93
N ILE A 41 -6.19 -1.21 18.56
CA ILE A 41 -7.37 -1.90 18.02
C ILE A 41 -8.57 -1.00 18.32
N LEU A 42 -9.28 -0.59 17.27
CA LEU A 42 -10.43 0.30 17.36
C LEU A 42 -11.71 -0.45 17.06
N GLU A 43 -12.81 0.02 17.63
CA GLU A 43 -14.15 -0.46 17.32
C GLU A 43 -15.00 0.66 16.72
N TRP A 44 -15.73 0.33 15.66
CA TRP A 44 -16.63 1.25 15.01
C TRP A 44 -17.96 0.57 14.71
N ARG A 45 -19.05 1.17 15.20
CA ARG A 45 -20.41 0.72 14.90
C ARG A 45 -20.87 1.34 13.59
N PHE A 46 -21.44 0.52 12.73
CA PHE A 46 -21.95 0.97 11.44
C PHE A 46 -23.11 1.96 11.62
N PRO A 47 -23.30 2.91 10.69
CA PRO A 47 -24.45 3.80 10.72
C PRO A 47 -25.74 3.03 10.42
N LYS A 48 -26.89 3.62 10.75
CA LYS A 48 -28.20 3.10 10.37
C LYS A 48 -28.30 3.01 8.82
N PRO A 49 -28.97 1.98 8.26
CA PRO A 49 -29.77 0.96 8.94
C PRO A 49 -28.97 -0.26 9.46
N HIS A 50 -27.64 -0.25 9.34
CA HIS A 50 -26.78 -1.40 9.62
C HIS A 50 -26.12 -1.36 11.02
N SER A 51 -26.70 -0.63 11.96
CA SER A 51 -26.12 -0.41 13.29
C SER A 51 -25.94 -1.66 14.17
N GLN A 52 -26.47 -2.80 13.74
CA GLN A 52 -26.19 -4.10 14.32
C GLN A 52 -24.75 -4.58 14.09
N TYR A 53 -24.07 -4.07 13.06
CA TYR A 53 -22.70 -4.45 12.73
C TYR A 53 -21.67 -3.59 13.45
N VAL A 54 -20.62 -4.24 13.95
CA VAL A 54 -19.46 -3.61 14.58
C VAL A 54 -18.21 -4.09 13.86
N LEU A 55 -17.40 -3.13 13.41
CA LEU A 55 -16.09 -3.37 12.82
C LEU A 55 -15.04 -3.13 13.90
N THR A 56 -14.37 -4.20 14.30
CA THR A 56 -13.23 -4.15 15.21
C THR A 56 -11.97 -4.39 14.40
N GLY A 57 -10.93 -3.56 14.53
CA GLY A 57 -9.73 -3.80 13.74
C GLY A 57 -8.59 -2.83 13.97
N ARG A 58 -7.51 -3.10 13.26
CA ARG A 58 -6.26 -2.35 13.32
C ARG A 58 -5.66 -2.33 11.93
N SER A 59 -5.18 -1.16 11.50
CA SER A 59 -4.38 -1.04 10.29
C SER A 59 -3.20 -0.11 10.52
N ARG A 60 -2.04 -0.57 10.10
CA ARG A 60 -0.82 0.22 9.98
C ARG A 60 -0.08 -0.28 8.75
N ALA A 61 0.10 0.61 7.79
CA ALA A 61 0.75 0.30 6.52
C ALA A 61 2.09 -0.41 6.72
N ALA A 62 2.31 -1.49 5.96
CA ALA A 62 3.50 -2.32 5.99
C ALA A 62 3.80 -3.01 7.33
N TRP A 63 2.85 -3.03 8.28
CA TRP A 63 2.99 -3.70 9.57
C TRP A 63 1.93 -4.78 9.73
N HIS A 64 0.66 -4.37 9.80
CA HIS A 64 -0.49 -5.27 9.88
C HIS A 64 -1.79 -4.54 9.54
N THR A 65 -2.68 -5.25 8.87
CA THR A 65 -4.06 -4.84 8.61
C THR A 65 -4.99 -6.02 8.85
N SER A 66 -5.98 -5.84 9.73
CA SER A 66 -7.05 -6.80 9.95
C SER A 66 -8.27 -6.12 10.55
N PHE A 67 -9.45 -6.48 10.02
CA PHE A 67 -10.73 -6.04 10.56
C PHE A 67 -11.72 -7.18 10.61
N VAL A 68 -12.48 -7.28 11.69
CA VAL A 68 -13.47 -8.34 11.90
C VAL A 68 -14.84 -7.71 12.13
N ILE A 69 -15.85 -8.33 11.53
CA ILE A 69 -17.26 -8.03 11.76
C ILE A 69 -17.89 -9.27 12.39
N PRO A 70 -17.93 -9.39 13.73
CA PRO A 70 -18.35 -10.61 14.41
C PRO A 70 -19.74 -11.10 14.00
N GLN A 71 -20.67 -10.18 13.78
CA GLN A 71 -22.06 -10.47 13.42
C GLN A 71 -22.21 -11.08 12.02
N LEU A 72 -21.23 -10.89 11.15
CA LEU A 72 -21.17 -11.49 9.81
C LEU A 72 -20.22 -12.70 9.77
N ASN A 73 -19.59 -13.04 10.90
CA ASN A 73 -18.58 -14.08 11.01
C ASN A 73 -17.44 -13.90 9.99
N LEU A 74 -17.07 -12.64 9.76
CA LEU A 74 -16.26 -12.20 8.63
C LEU A 74 -15.00 -11.48 9.10
N LEU A 75 -13.88 -11.80 8.46
CA LEU A 75 -12.59 -11.14 8.60
C LEU A 75 -12.15 -10.54 7.25
N LEU A 76 -11.70 -9.30 7.29
CA LEU A 76 -11.08 -8.56 6.19
C LEU A 76 -9.59 -8.45 6.48
N ASP A 77 -8.78 -9.13 5.67
CA ASP A 77 -7.34 -9.34 5.87
C ASP A 77 -6.96 -10.04 7.20
N ALA A 78 -5.87 -10.79 7.16
CA ALA A 78 -5.38 -11.62 8.24
C ALA A 78 -3.92 -11.26 8.62
N GLY A 79 -3.59 -9.97 8.67
CA GLY A 79 -2.30 -9.48 9.16
C GLY A 79 -2.10 -9.56 10.68
N LEU A 80 -3.17 -9.55 11.48
CA LEU A 80 -3.15 -9.55 12.95
C LEU A 80 -4.43 -10.16 13.55
N CYS A 81 -4.30 -10.88 14.66
CA CYS A 81 -5.46 -11.25 15.50
C CYS A 81 -5.96 -10.04 16.31
N VAL A 82 -7.08 -9.46 15.89
CA VAL A 82 -7.66 -8.24 16.51
C VAL A 82 -8.72 -8.53 17.56
N ASN A 83 -9.22 -9.75 17.66
CA ASN A 83 -10.13 -10.19 18.71
C ASN A 83 -10.03 -11.71 18.94
N LYS A 84 -10.90 -12.27 19.80
CA LYS A 84 -10.98 -13.70 20.09
C LYS A 84 -11.99 -14.46 19.23
N VAL A 85 -12.64 -13.78 18.29
CA VAL A 85 -13.67 -14.40 17.44
C VAL A 85 -12.99 -15.30 16.42
N ARG A 86 -13.70 -16.35 16.06
CA ARG A 86 -13.24 -17.39 15.14
C ARG A 86 -14.03 -17.26 13.83
N PRO A 87 -13.63 -16.34 12.93
CA PRO A 87 -14.38 -16.05 11.70
C PRO A 87 -14.57 -17.30 10.84
N LYS A 88 -15.62 -17.29 10.01
CA LYS A 88 -15.94 -18.32 9.01
C LYS A 88 -15.58 -17.92 7.61
N HIS A 89 -15.53 -16.63 7.34
CA HIS A 89 -15.20 -16.10 6.04
C HIS A 89 -14.04 -15.13 6.19
N ILE A 90 -12.97 -15.35 5.45
CA ILE A 90 -11.79 -14.49 5.41
C ILE A 90 -11.67 -13.96 4.00
N PHE A 91 -11.71 -12.63 3.83
CA PHE A 91 -11.49 -11.98 2.54
C PHE A 91 -10.15 -11.27 2.57
N LEU A 92 -9.24 -11.70 1.70
CA LEU A 92 -7.94 -11.09 1.52
C LEU A 92 -8.03 -10.07 0.39
N THR A 93 -7.55 -8.86 0.63
CA THR A 93 -7.49 -7.80 -0.38
C THR A 93 -6.39 -8.05 -1.40
N HIS A 94 -5.20 -8.47 -0.94
CA HIS A 94 -4.02 -8.77 -1.75
C HIS A 94 -2.98 -9.58 -0.94
N GLY A 95 -1.86 -9.92 -1.57
CA GLY A 95 -0.89 -10.89 -1.04
C GLY A 95 0.28 -10.33 -0.21
N HIS A 96 0.28 -9.06 0.18
CA HIS A 96 1.35 -8.54 1.04
C HIS A 96 1.27 -9.13 2.46
N SER A 97 2.43 -9.32 3.08
CA SER A 97 2.53 -9.97 4.38
C SER A 97 1.81 -9.22 5.48
N ASP A 98 1.75 -7.88 5.44
CA ASP A 98 0.99 -7.09 6.40
C ASP A 98 -0.54 -7.32 6.30
N HIS A 99 -1.02 -8.02 5.27
CA HIS A 99 -2.42 -8.43 5.11
C HIS A 99 -2.63 -9.95 5.24
N THR A 100 -1.58 -10.77 5.16
CA THR A 100 -1.72 -12.24 5.07
C THR A 100 -0.93 -13.03 6.11
N LEU A 101 0.03 -12.43 6.81
CA LEU A 101 1.03 -13.15 7.61
C LEU A 101 0.45 -14.06 8.70
N LEU A 102 -0.68 -13.68 9.33
CA LEU A 102 -1.33 -14.50 10.36
C LEU A 102 -2.45 -15.39 9.82
N LEU A 103 -2.64 -15.49 8.51
CA LEU A 103 -3.64 -16.37 7.92
C LEU A 103 -3.57 -17.83 8.45
N PRO A 104 -2.38 -18.48 8.57
CA PRO A 104 -2.25 -19.83 9.15
C PRO A 104 -2.90 -19.97 10.53
N ALA A 105 -2.82 -18.94 11.39
CA ALA A 105 -3.41 -18.98 12.74
C ALA A 105 -4.95 -19.06 12.75
N PHE A 106 -5.61 -18.67 11.65
CA PHE A 106 -7.06 -18.75 11.51
C PHE A 106 -7.52 -20.08 10.89
N VAL A 107 -6.70 -20.67 10.02
CA VAL A 107 -7.04 -21.87 9.23
C VAL A 107 -6.52 -23.17 9.84
N ASP A 108 -5.52 -23.13 10.72
CA ASP A 108 -5.03 -24.32 11.43
C ASP A 108 -5.98 -24.71 12.59
N ARG A 109 -7.09 -25.33 12.21
CA ARG A 109 -8.16 -25.80 13.10
C ARG A 109 -9.02 -26.86 12.40
N GLU A 110 -9.77 -27.64 13.16
CA GLU A 110 -10.73 -28.62 12.62
C GLU A 110 -11.81 -27.96 11.77
N ASP A 111 -12.35 -26.86 12.27
CA ASP A 111 -13.50 -26.17 11.70
C ASP A 111 -13.07 -24.94 10.88
N ARG A 112 -12.36 -25.19 9.77
CA ARG A 112 -11.66 -24.19 8.95
C ARG A 112 -12.60 -23.12 8.36
N PRO A 113 -12.16 -21.86 8.25
CA PRO A 113 -12.91 -20.84 7.51
C PRO A 113 -12.70 -20.98 6.00
N ASP A 114 -13.65 -20.45 5.24
CA ASP A 114 -13.47 -20.20 3.80
C ASP A 114 -12.57 -18.97 3.61
N VAL A 115 -11.57 -19.11 2.75
CA VAL A 115 -10.65 -18.02 2.39
C VAL A 115 -10.95 -17.58 0.96
N TYR A 116 -11.28 -16.31 0.80
CA TYR A 116 -11.54 -15.65 -0.47
C TYR A 116 -10.38 -14.71 -0.78
N CYS A 117 -9.81 -14.82 -1.96
CA CYS A 117 -8.70 -13.97 -2.39
C CYS A 117 -8.72 -13.75 -3.92
N PRO A 118 -8.02 -12.72 -4.43
CA PRO A 118 -7.81 -12.57 -5.87
C PRO A 118 -7.16 -13.80 -6.49
N VAL A 119 -7.58 -14.18 -7.70
CA VAL A 119 -7.11 -15.38 -8.39
C VAL A 119 -5.59 -15.39 -8.59
N GLU A 120 -4.99 -14.20 -8.74
CA GLU A 120 -3.56 -14.00 -8.94
C GLU A 120 -2.70 -14.37 -7.73
N ILE A 121 -3.31 -14.48 -6.55
CA ILE A 121 -2.62 -14.86 -5.30
C ILE A 121 -3.07 -16.21 -4.74
N ALA A 122 -4.08 -16.85 -5.32
CA ALA A 122 -4.66 -18.08 -4.79
C ALA A 122 -3.62 -19.18 -4.55
N ASP A 123 -2.81 -19.51 -5.55
CA ASP A 123 -1.77 -20.54 -5.42
C ASP A 123 -0.74 -20.22 -4.32
N LYS A 124 -0.40 -18.94 -4.15
CA LYS A 124 0.55 -18.50 -3.12
C LYS A 124 -0.07 -18.59 -1.73
N VAL A 125 -1.35 -18.24 -1.60
CA VAL A 125 -2.12 -18.35 -0.35
C VAL A 125 -2.23 -19.82 0.05
N ASP A 126 -2.60 -20.70 -0.89
CA ASP A 126 -2.69 -22.14 -0.65
C ASP A 126 -1.35 -22.75 -0.27
N ALA A 127 -0.27 -22.39 -0.97
CA ALA A 127 1.07 -22.84 -0.61
C ALA A 127 1.48 -22.36 0.79
N PHE A 128 1.16 -21.11 1.15
CA PHE A 128 1.49 -20.53 2.45
C PHE A 128 0.70 -21.19 3.60
N VAL A 129 -0.59 -21.42 3.41
CA VAL A 129 -1.46 -22.05 4.41
C VAL A 129 -1.11 -23.52 4.64
N ASN A 130 -0.71 -24.24 3.58
CA ASN A 130 -0.37 -25.66 3.67
C ASN A 130 1.13 -25.92 3.93
N ALA A 131 1.94 -24.87 4.05
CA ALA A 131 3.35 -25.00 4.39
C ALA A 131 3.49 -25.59 5.80
N LYS A 132 4.25 -26.68 5.92
CA LYS A 132 4.59 -27.29 7.21
C LYS A 132 5.74 -26.47 7.83
N THR A 133 5.51 -25.95 9.03
CA THR A 133 6.55 -25.36 9.89
C THR A 133 7.27 -26.41 10.71
#